data_AF-A0A3B4B1A5-F1
#
_entry.id   AF-A0A3B4B1A5-F1
#
_cell.length_a   1.000
_cell.length_b   1.000
_cell.length_c   1.000
_cell.angle_alpha   90.00
_cell.angle_beta   90.00
_cell.angle_gamma   90.00
#
_symmetry.space_group_name_H-M   'P 1'
#
loop_
_entity.id
_entity.type
_entity.pdbx_description
1 polymer ?
#
loop_
_entity_poly.entity_id
_entity_poly.type
_entity_poly.pdbx_seq_one_letter_code
_entity_poly.pdbx_strand_id
1 'polypeptide(L)'
;MAKNVISDFDMTLTRFAFNGKRCPTCHNILDNSRLINDECKLKELLNTYYPIEIDSTRSVEEKLPLMVEWWTKAHELLIEQKIKKDALALAVRESEAMLRDGYEFFFNHLHEHSIPLLIFSAGIGDILEEVIRQAGVFHSNVNVFSNYMDFDELVEDRRQSYLDSYDIVLIKDETLEVPNAIVRFLTGNE
;
A
#
# COMPACT_ATOMS: atom_id res chain seq x y z
N MET A 1 29.04 0.24 -2.69
CA MET A 1 27.72 0.71 -3.14
C MET A 1 26.74 0.48 -2.00
N ALA A 2 26.01 1.53 -1.59
CA ALA A 2 24.89 1.35 -0.67
C ALA A 2 23.85 0.46 -1.36
N LYS A 3 23.38 -0.59 -0.67
CA LYS A 3 22.34 -1.48 -1.17
C LYS A 3 21.03 -1.02 -0.56
N ASN A 4 20.02 -0.79 -1.40
CA ASN A 4 18.65 -0.52 -0.99
C ASN A 4 17.76 -1.55 -1.67
N VAL A 5 16.70 -1.99 -0.99
CA VAL A 5 15.69 -2.87 -1.57
C VAL A 5 14.39 -2.08 -1.69
N ILE A 6 13.77 -2.13 -2.87
CA ILE A 6 12.43 -1.60 -3.10
C ILE A 6 11.55 -2.79 -3.49
N SER A 7 10.39 -2.93 -2.84
CA SER A 7 9.48 -4.04 -3.09
C SER A 7 8.04 -3.58 -3.07
N ASP A 8 7.22 -4.18 -3.92
CA ASP A 8 5.77 -4.15 -3.78
C ASP A 8 5.32 -5.08 -2.64
N PHE A 9 4.09 -4.97 -2.17
CA PHE A 9 3.56 -5.77 -1.07
C PHE A 9 2.59 -6.85 -1.53
N ASP A 10 1.43 -6.43 -2.05
CA ASP A 10 0.33 -7.34 -2.36
C ASP A 10 0.71 -8.28 -3.50
N MET A 11 0.58 -9.58 -3.27
CA MET A 11 0.97 -10.63 -4.23
C MET A 11 2.47 -10.67 -4.56
N THR A 12 3.30 -9.81 -3.95
CA THR A 12 4.76 -9.78 -4.08
C THR A 12 5.47 -10.28 -2.82
N LEU A 13 5.21 -9.65 -1.67
CA LEU A 13 5.65 -10.13 -0.35
C LEU A 13 4.59 -11.04 0.29
N THR A 14 3.31 -10.79 -0.01
CA THR A 14 2.22 -11.72 0.29
C THR A 14 2.05 -12.78 -0.80
N ARG A 15 1.48 -13.93 -0.43
CA ARG A 15 1.17 -15.01 -1.38
C ARG A 15 0.02 -14.61 -2.29
N PHE A 16 0.05 -15.12 -3.51
CA PHE A 16 -1.09 -15.03 -4.42
C PHE A 16 -2.23 -15.99 -4.06
N ALA A 17 -1.88 -17.22 -3.72
CA ALA A 17 -2.83 -18.28 -3.35
C ALA A 17 -2.18 -19.29 -2.41
N PHE A 18 -3.02 -20.02 -1.67
CA PHE A 18 -2.63 -21.10 -0.79
C PHE A 18 -3.70 -22.18 -0.78
N ASN A 19 -3.31 -23.45 -0.91
CA ASN A 19 -4.23 -24.60 -0.98
C ASN A 19 -5.38 -24.42 -1.99
N GLY A 20 -5.10 -23.80 -3.14
CA GLY A 20 -6.08 -23.57 -4.21
C GLY A 20 -7.05 -22.40 -3.96
N LYS A 21 -6.94 -21.69 -2.83
CA LYS A 21 -7.70 -20.47 -2.53
C LYS A 21 -6.84 -19.23 -2.71
N ARG A 22 -7.40 -18.16 -3.27
CA ARG A 22 -6.71 -16.86 -3.42
C ARG A 22 -6.52 -16.21 -2.06
N CYS A 23 -5.31 -15.74 -1.79
CA CYS A 23 -5.03 -14.97 -0.57
C CYS A 23 -5.55 -13.53 -0.72
N PRO A 24 -5.92 -12.85 0.37
CA PRO A 24 -6.41 -11.48 0.30
C PRO A 24 -5.26 -10.47 0.05
N THR A 25 -5.54 -9.42 -0.73
CA THR A 25 -4.76 -8.16 -0.71
C THR A 25 -5.04 -7.35 0.56
N CYS A 26 -4.30 -6.27 0.80
CA CYS A 26 -4.63 -5.30 1.87
C CYS A 26 -6.09 -4.82 1.82
N HIS A 27 -6.61 -4.48 0.64
CA HIS A 27 -8.02 -4.11 0.49
C HIS A 27 -8.95 -5.28 0.80
N ASN A 28 -8.66 -6.49 0.31
CA ASN A 28 -9.51 -7.65 0.57
C ASN A 28 -9.51 -8.09 2.03
N ILE A 29 -8.47 -7.79 2.82
CA ILE A 29 -8.49 -8.01 4.26
C ILE A 29 -9.63 -7.20 4.89
N LEU A 30 -9.77 -5.92 4.49
CA LEU A 30 -10.88 -5.10 4.94
C LEU A 30 -12.21 -5.51 4.33
N ASP A 31 -12.29 -5.68 3.01
CA ASP A 31 -13.54 -6.02 2.31
C ASP A 31 -14.20 -7.29 2.86
N ASN A 32 -13.40 -8.28 3.27
CA ASN A 32 -13.89 -9.54 3.82
C ASN A 32 -14.02 -9.54 5.35
N SER A 33 -13.62 -8.45 6.01
CA SER A 33 -13.72 -8.32 7.46
C SER A 33 -15.16 -8.02 7.89
N ARG A 34 -15.47 -8.29 9.15
CA ARG A 34 -16.75 -7.91 9.78
C ARG A 34 -16.90 -6.39 9.97
N LEU A 35 -15.90 -5.60 9.61
CA LEU A 35 -15.93 -4.14 9.71
C LEU A 35 -16.72 -3.49 8.56
N ILE A 36 -16.95 -4.25 7.49
CA ILE A 36 -17.70 -3.81 6.32
C ILE A 36 -19.09 -4.41 6.39
N ASN A 37 -20.12 -3.57 6.23
CA ASN A 37 -21.49 -4.05 6.15
C ASN A 37 -21.71 -4.85 4.85
N ASP A 38 -22.46 -5.95 4.91
CA ASP A 38 -22.82 -6.78 3.75
C ASP A 38 -23.54 -6.01 2.63
N GLU A 39 -24.20 -4.90 2.97
CA GLU A 39 -24.84 -3.99 1.99
C GLU A 39 -23.85 -3.08 1.24
N CYS A 40 -22.57 -3.09 1.63
CA CYS A 40 -21.55 -2.26 1.01
C CYS A 40 -21.24 -2.72 -0.42
N LYS A 41 -21.18 -1.77 -1.35
CA LYS A 41 -21.07 -2.04 -2.80
C LYS A 41 -19.65 -2.31 -3.30
N LEU A 42 -18.68 -2.55 -2.41
CA LEU A 42 -17.29 -2.82 -2.79
C LEU A 42 -17.17 -4.01 -3.75
N LYS A 43 -17.97 -5.07 -3.52
CA LYS A 43 -18.02 -6.24 -4.40
C LYS A 43 -18.56 -5.92 -5.80
N GLU A 44 -19.51 -4.99 -5.91
CA GLU A 44 -20.05 -4.54 -7.20
C GLU A 44 -18.99 -3.76 -7.98
N LEU A 45 -18.23 -2.88 -7.30
CA LEU A 45 -17.12 -2.16 -7.90
C LEU A 45 -16.04 -3.14 -8.39
N LEU A 46 -15.64 -4.11 -7.56
CA LEU A 46 -14.67 -5.14 -7.95
C LEU A 46 -15.10 -5.88 -9.22
N ASN A 47 -16.36 -6.35 -9.27
CA ASN A 47 -16.89 -7.06 -10.44
C ASN A 47 -16.92 -6.20 -11.72
N THR A 48 -17.01 -4.88 -11.56
CA THR A 48 -17.04 -3.93 -12.68
C THR A 48 -15.64 -3.61 -13.19
N TYR A 49 -14.71 -3.27 -12.29
CA TYR A 49 -13.41 -2.69 -12.66
C TYR A 49 -12.28 -3.71 -12.77
N TYR A 50 -12.31 -4.82 -12.03
CA TYR A 50 -11.26 -5.85 -12.11
C TYR A 50 -11.11 -6.47 -13.52
N PRO A 51 -12.19 -6.79 -14.25
CA PRO A 51 -12.06 -7.26 -15.63
C PRO A 51 -11.35 -6.26 -16.55
N ILE A 52 -11.51 -4.95 -16.29
CA ILE A 52 -10.88 -3.87 -17.06
C ILE A 52 -9.39 -3.77 -16.72
N GLU A 53 -9.04 -3.88 -15.43
CA GLU A 53 -7.65 -3.85 -14.96
C GLU A 53 -6.81 -4.91 -15.67
N ILE A 54 -7.29 -6.15 -15.72
CA ILE A 54 -6.56 -7.28 -16.28
C ILE A 54 -6.67 -7.41 -17.81
N ASP A 55 -7.50 -6.58 -18.46
CA ASP A 55 -7.73 -6.65 -19.91
C ASP A 55 -6.46 -6.27 -20.69
N SER A 56 -5.75 -7.26 -21.22
CA SER A 56 -4.51 -7.02 -21.97
C SER A 56 -4.72 -6.32 -23.32
N THR A 57 -5.96 -6.10 -23.75
CA THR A 57 -6.27 -5.44 -25.03
C THR A 57 -6.40 -3.92 -24.92
N ARG A 58 -6.56 -3.40 -23.71
CA ARG A 58 -6.64 -1.96 -23.41
C ARG A 58 -5.29 -1.36 -23.07
N SER A 59 -5.04 -0.14 -23.51
CA SER A 59 -3.80 0.58 -23.18
C SER A 59 -3.79 1.04 -21.72
N VAL A 60 -2.60 1.39 -21.22
CA VAL A 60 -2.47 1.94 -19.85
C VAL A 60 -3.21 3.27 -19.75
N GLU A 61 -3.13 4.11 -20.78
CA GLU A 61 -3.77 5.42 -20.86
C GLU A 61 -5.30 5.32 -20.81
N GLU A 62 -5.88 4.28 -21.42
CA GLU A 62 -7.32 4.01 -21.37
C GLU A 62 -7.77 3.49 -20.00
N LYS A 63 -6.92 2.70 -19.32
CA LYS A 63 -7.24 2.12 -18.01
C LYS A 63 -7.06 3.10 -16.87
N LEU A 64 -6.07 3.98 -16.95
CA LEU A 64 -5.69 4.88 -15.86
C LEU A 64 -6.87 5.67 -15.28
N PRO A 65 -7.71 6.38 -16.06
CA PRO A 65 -8.84 7.12 -15.49
C PRO A 65 -9.88 6.20 -14.83
N LEU A 66 -10.04 4.97 -15.32
CA LEU A 66 -10.96 3.98 -14.76
C LEU A 66 -10.45 3.41 -13.43
N MET A 67 -9.13 3.22 -13.29
CA MET A 67 -8.53 2.80 -12.01
C MET A 67 -8.61 3.91 -10.96
N VAL A 68 -8.42 5.18 -11.37
CA VAL A 68 -8.63 6.34 -10.49
C VAL A 68 -10.09 6.41 -10.03
N GLU A 69 -11.04 6.23 -10.94
CA GLU A 69 -12.48 6.22 -10.61
C GLU A 69 -12.82 5.06 -9.66
N TRP A 70 -12.30 3.85 -9.93
CA TRP A 70 -12.54 2.68 -9.09
C TRP A 70 -12.05 2.91 -7.66
N TRP A 71 -10.79 3.30 -7.49
CA TRP A 71 -10.20 3.46 -6.16
C TRP A 71 -10.82 4.61 -5.39
N THR A 72 -11.16 5.72 -6.07
CA THR A 72 -11.91 6.83 -5.45
C THR A 72 -13.24 6.33 -4.86
N LYS A 73 -14.07 5.65 -5.67
CA LYS A 73 -15.36 5.12 -5.21
C LYS A 73 -15.21 4.08 -4.10
N ALA A 74 -14.19 3.21 -4.20
CA ALA A 74 -13.94 2.20 -3.18
C ALA A 74 -13.55 2.84 -1.84
N HIS A 75 -12.69 3.86 -1.86
CA HIS A 75 -12.28 4.58 -0.66
C HIS A 75 -13.43 5.37 -0.04
N GLU A 76 -14.29 6.01 -0.85
CA GLU A 76 -15.51 6.68 -0.35
C GLU A 76 -16.42 5.70 0.41
N LEU A 77 -16.67 4.51 -0.14
CA LEU A 77 -17.47 3.47 0.51
C LEU A 77 -16.84 2.98 1.83
N LEU A 78 -15.50 2.88 1.87
CA LEU A 78 -14.78 2.50 3.09
C LEU A 78 -14.90 3.58 4.18
N ILE A 79 -14.83 4.86 3.80
CA ILE A 79 -15.02 6.00 4.71
C ILE A 79 -16.44 5.97 5.33
N GLU A 80 -17.46 5.64 4.53
CA GLU A 80 -18.85 5.52 5.01
C GLU A 80 -19.01 4.44 6.09
N GLN A 81 -18.16 3.40 6.11
CA GLN A 81 -18.19 2.36 7.14
C GLN A 81 -17.70 2.86 8.51
N LYS A 82 -17.05 4.02 8.58
CA LYS A 82 -16.53 4.63 9.83
C LYS A 82 -15.67 3.65 10.63
N ILE A 83 -14.77 2.97 9.92
CA ILE A 83 -13.85 1.98 10.49
C ILE A 83 -13.01 2.66 11.57
N LYS A 84 -12.84 2.01 12.72
CA LYS A 84 -11.96 2.50 13.78
C LYS A 84 -10.56 1.90 13.63
N LYS A 85 -9.54 2.70 13.91
CA LYS A 85 -8.13 2.29 13.79
C LYS A 85 -7.78 1.06 14.64
N ASP A 86 -8.31 0.97 15.85
CA ASP A 86 -8.09 -0.16 16.76
C ASP A 86 -8.72 -1.48 16.26
N ALA A 87 -9.73 -1.39 15.39
CA ALA A 87 -10.37 -2.55 14.79
C ALA A 87 -9.52 -3.21 13.68
N LEU A 88 -8.57 -2.47 13.08
CA LEU A 88 -7.72 -2.98 11.99
C LEU A 88 -6.89 -4.19 12.42
N ALA A 89 -6.36 -4.17 13.64
CA ALA A 89 -5.59 -5.28 14.20
C ALA A 89 -6.41 -6.59 14.26
N LEU A 90 -7.70 -6.48 14.59
CA LEU A 90 -8.60 -7.65 14.60
C LEU A 90 -8.90 -8.12 13.18
N ALA A 91 -9.16 -7.21 12.24
CA ALA A 91 -9.39 -7.56 10.83
C ALA A 91 -8.21 -8.32 10.22
N VAL A 92 -6.97 -7.84 10.47
CA VAL A 92 -5.75 -8.54 10.02
C VAL A 92 -5.63 -9.92 10.66
N ARG A 93 -5.85 -10.02 11.98
CA ARG A 93 -5.72 -11.27 12.73
C ARG A 93 -6.72 -12.34 12.30
N GLU A 94 -7.95 -11.95 11.98
CA GLU A 94 -9.00 -12.86 11.51
C GLU A 94 -8.89 -13.17 10.01
N SER A 95 -8.02 -12.48 9.28
CA SER A 95 -7.83 -12.70 7.84
C SER A 95 -7.01 -13.95 7.53
N GLU A 96 -7.05 -14.35 6.25
CA GLU A 96 -6.20 -15.41 5.70
C GLU A 96 -4.96 -14.86 4.98
N ALA A 97 -4.54 -13.63 5.33
CA ALA A 97 -3.34 -13.02 4.76
C ALA A 97 -2.10 -13.86 5.09
N MET A 98 -1.25 -14.09 4.08
CA MET A 98 -0.04 -14.89 4.25
C MET A 98 1.13 -14.25 3.53
N LEU A 99 2.23 -14.06 4.26
CA LEU A 99 3.52 -13.76 3.66
C LEU A 99 4.06 -15.01 2.93
N ARG A 100 4.91 -14.78 1.92
CA ARG A 100 5.56 -15.86 1.16
C ARG A 100 6.54 -16.66 2.01
N ASP A 101 6.78 -17.91 1.63
CA ASP A 101 7.79 -18.74 2.29
C ASP A 101 9.16 -18.05 2.26
N GLY A 102 9.86 -18.05 3.41
CA GLY A 102 11.16 -17.39 3.56
C GLY A 102 11.10 -15.90 3.89
N TYR A 103 9.91 -15.32 4.16
CA TYR A 103 9.80 -13.91 4.53
C TYR A 103 10.65 -13.56 5.76
N GLU A 104 10.67 -14.41 6.79
CA GLU A 104 11.44 -14.15 8.01
C GLU A 104 12.92 -13.93 7.71
N PHE A 105 13.51 -14.82 6.90
CA PHE A 105 14.90 -14.68 6.45
C PHE A 105 15.09 -13.36 5.69
N PHE A 106 14.20 -13.04 4.74
CA PHE A 106 14.32 -11.81 3.95
C PHE A 106 14.31 -10.56 4.84
N PHE A 107 13.30 -10.39 5.69
CA PHE A 107 13.18 -9.21 6.54
C PHE A 107 14.28 -9.13 7.60
N ASN A 108 14.56 -10.24 8.29
CA ASN A 108 15.56 -10.27 9.36
C ASN A 108 16.96 -10.04 8.81
N HIS A 109 17.31 -10.66 7.68
CA HIS A 109 18.63 -10.51 7.10
C HIS A 109 18.88 -9.10 6.57
N LEU A 110 17.86 -8.44 5.99
CA LEU A 110 17.97 -7.02 5.64
C LEU A 110 18.18 -6.15 6.88
N HIS A 111 17.47 -6.45 7.97
CA HIS A 111 17.61 -5.73 9.24
C HIS A 111 19.00 -5.91 9.87
N GLU A 112 19.49 -7.15 9.98
CA GLU A 112 20.81 -7.50 10.52
C GLU A 112 21.97 -6.79 9.79
N HIS A 113 21.80 -6.57 8.49
CA HIS A 113 22.78 -5.89 7.65
C HIS A 113 22.51 -4.39 7.47
N SER A 114 21.53 -3.83 8.20
CA SER A 114 21.11 -2.42 8.10
C SER A 114 20.82 -1.99 6.66
N ILE A 115 20.22 -2.87 5.87
CA ILE A 115 19.85 -2.61 4.47
C ILE A 115 18.45 -1.98 4.46
N PRO A 116 18.28 -0.75 3.94
CA PRO A 116 16.96 -0.12 3.85
C PRO A 116 16.03 -0.92 2.92
N LEU A 117 14.82 -1.20 3.41
CA LEU A 117 13.73 -1.77 2.64
C LEU A 117 12.62 -0.71 2.50
N LEU A 118 12.37 -0.25 1.28
CA LEU A 118 11.19 0.54 0.95
C LEU A 118 10.11 -0.39 0.39
N ILE A 119 9.00 -0.51 1.10
CA ILE A 119 7.79 -1.16 0.59
C ILE A 119 6.93 -0.09 -0.08
N PHE A 120 6.81 -0.12 -1.40
CA PHE A 120 6.01 0.82 -2.16
C PHE A 120 4.76 0.10 -2.70
N SER A 121 3.61 0.34 -2.07
CA SER A 121 2.39 -0.44 -2.28
C SER A 121 1.20 0.46 -2.65
N ALA A 122 0.43 0.06 -3.66
CA ALA A 122 -0.86 0.67 -3.98
C ALA A 122 -2.01 0.20 -3.05
N GLY A 123 -1.72 -0.69 -2.10
CA GLY A 123 -2.66 -1.18 -1.09
C GLY A 123 -3.01 -0.15 0.00
N ILE A 124 -3.41 -0.64 1.17
CA ILE A 124 -3.72 0.17 2.36
C ILE A 124 -2.57 0.05 3.36
N GLY A 125 -1.92 1.18 3.64
CA GLY A 125 -0.71 1.25 4.48
C GLY A 125 -0.94 0.75 5.90
N ASP A 126 -2.02 1.16 6.57
CA ASP A 126 -2.31 0.74 7.94
C ASP A 126 -2.53 -0.79 8.06
N ILE A 127 -3.13 -1.42 7.04
CA ILE A 127 -3.31 -2.87 6.98
C ILE A 127 -1.98 -3.57 6.71
N LEU A 128 -1.21 -3.07 5.74
CA LEU A 128 0.11 -3.61 5.39
C LEU A 128 1.01 -3.63 6.63
N GLU A 129 1.15 -2.48 7.30
CA GLU A 129 1.96 -2.35 8.50
C GLU A 129 1.53 -3.33 9.58
N GLU A 130 0.22 -3.45 9.80
CA GLU A 130 -0.31 -4.36 10.81
C GLU A 130 -0.06 -5.84 10.45
N VAL A 131 -0.10 -6.22 9.17
CA VAL A 131 0.28 -7.57 8.70
C VAL A 131 1.74 -7.87 9.05
N ILE A 132 2.68 -6.99 8.69
CA ILE A 132 4.11 -7.22 8.96
C ILE A 132 4.47 -7.06 10.44
N ARG A 133 3.70 -6.26 11.19
CA ARG A 133 3.83 -6.11 12.64
C ARG A 133 3.39 -7.36 13.37
N GLN A 134 2.23 -7.92 13.05
CA GLN A 134 1.75 -9.18 13.63
C GLN A 134 2.63 -10.37 13.24
N ALA A 135 3.25 -10.34 12.06
CA ALA A 135 4.25 -11.31 11.63
C ALA A 135 5.63 -11.13 12.29
N GLY A 136 5.85 -10.09 13.11
CA GLY A 136 7.09 -9.87 13.85
C GLY A 136 8.27 -9.39 13.00
N VAL A 137 8.02 -8.85 11.80
CA VAL A 137 9.06 -8.48 10.83
C VAL A 137 9.05 -6.99 10.44
N PHE A 138 8.27 -6.17 11.16
CA PHE A 138 8.28 -4.72 10.96
C PHE A 138 9.46 -4.06 11.70
N HIS A 139 10.64 -4.22 11.13
CA HIS A 139 11.89 -3.70 11.68
C HIS A 139 12.12 -2.22 11.36
N SER A 140 13.05 -1.58 12.08
CA SER A 140 13.35 -0.15 11.93
C SER A 140 13.97 0.26 10.58
N ASN A 141 14.47 -0.70 9.79
CA ASN A 141 15.00 -0.45 8.44
C ASN A 141 13.91 -0.54 7.35
N VAL A 142 12.66 -0.82 7.72
CA VAL A 142 11.52 -0.92 6.80
C VAL A 142 10.77 0.40 6.76
N ASN A 143 10.72 1.01 5.60
CA ASN A 143 9.88 2.19 5.31
C ASN A 143 8.72 1.75 4.41
N VAL A 144 7.52 2.24 4.69
CA VAL A 144 6.32 1.91 3.91
C VAL A 144 5.80 3.19 3.26
N PHE A 145 5.56 3.11 1.95
CA PHE A 145 4.91 4.15 1.18
C PHE A 145 3.65 3.56 0.53
N SER A 146 2.48 4.00 0.96
CA SER A 146 1.19 3.43 0.55
C SER A 146 0.03 4.41 0.81
N ASN A 147 -1.21 3.99 0.51
CA ASN A 147 -2.40 4.76 0.83
C ASN A 147 -2.76 4.55 2.30
N TYR A 148 -2.53 5.54 3.15
CA TYR A 148 -2.90 5.46 4.56
C TYR A 148 -4.28 6.05 4.83
N MET A 149 -4.99 5.43 5.75
CA MET A 149 -6.24 5.94 6.30
C MET A 149 -5.97 7.18 7.16
N ASP A 150 -6.87 8.15 7.07
CA ASP A 150 -6.92 9.33 7.92
C ASP A 150 -8.02 9.15 8.96
N PHE A 151 -7.67 9.33 10.24
CA PHE A 151 -8.55 9.09 11.39
C PHE A 151 -8.73 10.35 12.26
N ASP A 152 -8.55 11.55 11.68
CA ASP A 152 -8.63 12.86 12.34
C ASP A 152 -7.51 13.15 13.38
N GLU A 153 -6.53 12.26 13.50
CA GLU A 153 -5.26 12.49 14.18
C GLU A 153 -4.14 12.19 13.17
N LEU A 154 -3.10 13.03 13.11
CA LEU A 154 -1.75 12.71 12.56
C LEU A 154 -1.39 13.06 11.10
N VAL A 155 -2.20 13.75 10.28
CA VAL A 155 -1.70 14.16 8.94
C VAL A 155 -0.43 15.02 9.06
N GLU A 156 -0.40 15.95 10.03
CA GLU A 156 0.78 16.77 10.29
C GLU A 156 1.93 15.97 10.93
N ASP A 157 1.65 14.95 11.74
CA ASP A 157 2.70 14.12 12.36
C ASP A 157 3.38 13.22 11.31
N ARG A 158 2.63 12.71 10.32
CA ARG A 158 3.20 11.98 9.19
C ARG A 158 4.02 12.89 8.29
N ARG A 159 3.58 14.13 8.07
CA ARG A 159 4.35 15.13 7.30
C ARG A 159 5.73 15.33 7.90
N GLN A 160 5.83 15.46 9.23
CA GLN A 160 7.13 15.64 9.88
C GLN A 160 8.06 14.44 9.65
N SER A 161 7.55 13.20 9.75
CA SER A 161 8.35 12.00 9.45
C SER A 161 8.90 11.99 8.02
N TYR A 162 8.13 12.46 7.03
CA TYR A 162 8.62 12.58 5.65
C TYR A 162 9.72 13.65 5.54
N LEU A 163 9.55 14.79 6.20
CA LEU A 163 10.55 15.87 6.20
C LEU A 163 11.86 15.45 6.88
N ASP A 164 11.78 14.59 7.91
CA ASP A 164 12.97 14.07 8.60
C ASP A 164 13.70 12.98 7.79
N SER A 165 12.99 12.30 6.88
CA SER A 165 13.50 11.13 6.15
C SER A 165 13.95 11.44 4.71
N TYR A 166 13.42 12.49 4.10
CA TYR A 166 13.66 12.83 2.70
C TYR A 166 14.12 14.27 2.56
N ASP A 167 15.16 14.50 1.76
CA ASP A 167 15.69 15.84 1.51
C ASP A 167 14.66 16.77 0.86
N ILE A 168 13.72 16.20 0.10
CA ILE A 168 12.68 16.93 -0.64
C ILE A 168 11.35 16.20 -0.50
N VAL A 169 10.35 16.90 0.04
CA VAL A 169 8.96 16.43 0.15
C VAL A 169 8.07 17.38 -0.65
N LEU A 170 7.48 16.88 -1.72
CA LEU A 170 6.57 17.64 -2.57
C LEU A 170 5.15 17.56 -2.01
N ILE A 171 4.49 18.70 -1.87
CA ILE A 171 3.13 18.79 -1.32
C ILE A 171 2.27 19.54 -2.33
N LYS A 172 1.26 18.87 -2.87
CA LYS A 172 0.30 19.45 -3.84
C LYS A 172 0.99 20.06 -5.07
N ASP A 173 2.04 19.41 -5.59
CA ASP A 173 2.67 19.82 -6.84
C ASP A 173 1.86 19.30 -8.03
N GLU A 174 1.24 20.20 -8.79
CA GLU A 174 0.44 19.86 -9.98
C GLU A 174 1.19 20.11 -11.29
N THR A 175 2.34 20.78 -11.26
CA THR A 175 3.03 21.31 -12.45
C THR A 175 4.28 20.52 -12.86
N LEU A 176 4.81 19.63 -11.98
CA LEU A 176 6.09 18.93 -12.13
C LEU A 176 7.30 19.85 -12.33
N GLU A 177 7.15 21.17 -12.17
CA GLU A 177 8.23 22.13 -12.43
C GLU A 177 9.39 21.95 -11.45
N VAL A 178 9.08 21.81 -10.15
CA VAL A 178 10.07 21.58 -9.10
C VAL A 178 10.76 20.22 -9.28
N PRO A 179 10.03 19.09 -9.45
CA PRO A 179 10.64 17.80 -9.80
C PRO A 179 11.58 17.88 -11.01
N ASN A 180 11.14 18.49 -12.09
CA ASN A 180 11.93 18.59 -13.32
C ASN A 180 13.19 19.43 -13.11
N ALA A 181 13.12 20.53 -12.35
CA ALA A 181 14.27 21.33 -12.01
C ALA A 181 15.31 20.54 -11.19
N ILE A 182 14.86 19.73 -10.22
CA ILE A 182 15.73 18.86 -9.43
C ILE A 182 16.40 17.82 -10.32
N VAL A 183 15.64 17.14 -11.19
CA VAL A 183 16.18 16.13 -12.11
C VAL A 183 17.21 16.74 -13.06
N ARG A 184 16.93 17.92 -13.60
CA ARG A 184 17.86 18.69 -14.44
C ARG A 184 19.16 19.02 -13.71
N PHE A 185 19.06 19.53 -12.48
CA PHE A 185 20.20 19.79 -11.62
C PHE A 185 21.04 18.52 -11.35
N LEU A 186 20.40 17.40 -11.01
CA LEU A 186 21.09 16.14 -10.71
C LEU A 186 21.72 15.48 -11.94
N THR A 187 21.12 15.67 -13.12
CA THR A 187 21.60 15.05 -14.37
C THR A 187 22.54 15.95 -15.18
N GLY A 188 22.78 17.18 -14.74
CA GLY A 188 23.64 18.13 -15.43
C GLY A 188 23.04 18.65 -16.75
N ASN A 189 21.72 18.54 -16.93
CA ASN A 189 21.01 19.08 -18.08
C ASN A 189 20.31 20.38 -17.63
N GLU A 190 20.85 21.55 -17.92
CA GLU A 190 20.17 22.84 -17.67
C GLU A 190 18.86 22.99 -18.47
#